data_AF-A0A7U9RHJ9-F1
#
_entry.id   AF-A0A7U9RHJ9-F1
#
_cell.length_a   1.000
_cell.length_b   1.000
_cell.length_c   1.000
_cell.angle_alpha   90.00
_cell.angle_beta   90.00
_cell.angle_gamma   90.00
#
_symmetry.space_group_name_H-M   'P 1'
#
loop_
_entity.id
_entity.type
_entity.pdbx_description
1 polymer ?
#
loop_
_entity_poly.entity_id
_entity_poly.type
_entity_poly.pdbx_seq_one_letter_code
_entity_poly.pdbx_strand_id
1 'polypeptide(L)'
;MRKDTSFSERKLTADEFSQKYWREGEAPYQYHTGSIEDGRDEREQFVFNNIRAIWERMKVNNENNRHQNGKIWEVMLDNKRKIEKLTFIANIALAFVILSTLWNKRG
;
A
#
# COMPACT_ATOMS: atom_id res chain seq x y z
N MET A 1 13.85 -35.61 -14.50
CA MET A 1 14.48 -34.72 -15.50
C MET A 1 14.80 -33.40 -14.80
N ARG A 2 16.08 -33.02 -14.67
CA ARG A 2 16.46 -31.71 -14.12
C ARG A 2 15.86 -30.66 -15.06
N LYS A 3 14.91 -29.81 -14.62
CA LYS A 3 14.48 -28.70 -15.47
C LYS A 3 15.74 -27.90 -15.75
N ASP A 4 16.11 -27.77 -17.01
CA ASP A 4 17.30 -27.03 -17.39
C ASP A 4 17.15 -25.60 -16.87
N THR A 5 17.96 -25.26 -15.87
CA THR A 5 18.02 -23.94 -15.26
C THR A 5 19.05 -23.06 -15.95
N SER A 6 19.70 -23.54 -17.02
CA SER A 6 20.63 -22.74 -17.79
C SER A 6 19.88 -21.68 -18.59
N PHE A 7 20.47 -20.49 -18.68
CA PHE A 7 19.96 -19.44 -19.53
C PHE A 7 20.44 -19.67 -20.96
N SER A 8 19.52 -19.52 -21.91
CA SER A 8 19.85 -19.49 -23.33
C SER A 8 20.65 -18.24 -23.69
N GLU A 9 21.57 -18.38 -24.64
CA GLU A 9 22.30 -17.24 -25.23
C GLU A 9 21.43 -16.44 -26.23
N ARG A 10 20.28 -17.00 -26.64
CA ARG A 10 19.29 -16.31 -27.46
C ARG A 10 18.13 -15.80 -26.62
N LYS A 11 17.40 -14.84 -27.19
CA LYS A 11 16.08 -14.46 -26.67
C LYS A 11 15.12 -15.66 -26.74
N LEU A 12 14.29 -15.77 -25.73
CA LEU A 12 13.11 -16.64 -25.77
C LEU A 12 11.94 -15.88 -26.38
N THR A 13 11.10 -16.60 -27.11
CA THR A 13 9.77 -16.09 -27.47
C THR A 13 8.90 -15.97 -26.21
N ALA A 14 7.78 -15.25 -26.31
CA ALA A 14 6.83 -15.15 -25.20
C ALA A 14 6.35 -16.54 -24.71
N ASP A 15 6.09 -17.47 -25.64
CA ASP A 15 5.63 -18.82 -25.34
C ASP A 15 6.72 -19.71 -24.71
N GLU A 16 7.97 -19.55 -25.13
CA GLU A 16 9.10 -20.29 -24.54
C GLU A 16 9.42 -19.77 -23.13
N PHE A 17 9.44 -18.44 -22.99
CA PHE A 17 9.65 -17.77 -21.70
C PHE A 17 8.54 -18.15 -20.72
N SER A 18 7.31 -18.15 -21.22
CA SER A 18 6.12 -18.67 -20.56
C SER A 18 6.31 -20.08 -20.02
N GLN A 19 6.58 -21.05 -20.86
CA GLN A 19 6.67 -22.44 -20.41
C GLN A 19 7.82 -22.66 -19.41
N LYS A 20 8.90 -21.89 -19.55
CA LYS A 20 10.09 -22.00 -18.68
C LYS A 20 9.86 -21.39 -17.30
N TYR A 21 9.25 -20.21 -17.24
CA TYR A 21 9.11 -19.43 -16.00
C TYR A 21 7.69 -19.37 -15.44
N TRP A 22 6.67 -19.71 -16.21
CA TRP A 22 5.28 -19.86 -15.77
C TRP A 22 5.07 -21.30 -15.29
N ARG A 23 4.99 -21.47 -13.97
CA ARG A 23 4.48 -22.69 -13.36
C ARG A 23 3.21 -22.37 -12.60
N GLU A 24 2.09 -22.82 -13.14
CA GLU A 24 0.92 -23.26 -12.37
C GLU A 24 0.45 -22.31 -11.24
N GLY A 25 0.21 -21.04 -11.56
CA GLY A 25 -0.51 -20.11 -10.67
C GLY A 25 -1.89 -19.79 -11.24
N GLU A 26 -2.94 -19.77 -10.40
CA GLU A 26 -4.30 -19.35 -10.78
C GLU A 26 -4.35 -17.93 -11.36
N ALA A 27 -3.36 -17.10 -11.04
CA ALA A 27 -3.16 -15.81 -11.66
C ALA A 27 -1.93 -15.88 -12.60
N PRO A 28 -2.10 -15.66 -13.93
CA PRO A 28 -0.95 -15.38 -14.78
C PRO A 28 -0.24 -14.18 -14.17
N TYR A 29 1.09 -14.19 -14.13
CA TYR A 29 1.90 -13.12 -13.54
C TYR A 29 1.60 -11.81 -14.28
N GLN A 30 0.63 -11.05 -13.76
CA GLN A 30 -0.27 -10.16 -14.53
C GLN A 30 0.27 -8.74 -14.75
N TYR A 31 1.58 -8.60 -14.88
CA TYR A 31 2.22 -7.28 -14.94
C TYR A 31 3.00 -7.13 -16.25
N HIS A 32 2.27 -7.22 -17.36
CA HIS A 32 2.75 -6.95 -18.70
C HIS A 32 2.46 -5.50 -19.08
N THR A 33 3.45 -4.63 -19.01
CA THR A 33 3.36 -3.30 -19.64
C THR A 33 4.62 -2.94 -20.44
N GLY A 34 5.26 -3.94 -21.06
CA GLY A 34 6.40 -3.83 -21.99
C GLY A 34 6.76 -5.24 -22.47
N SER A 35 7.06 -5.42 -23.76
CA SER A 35 7.24 -6.76 -24.33
C SER A 35 8.52 -7.39 -23.78
N ILE A 36 8.45 -8.67 -23.42
CA ILE A 36 9.60 -9.51 -23.04
C ILE A 36 10.73 -9.41 -24.10
N GLU A 37 10.39 -8.99 -25.31
CA GLU A 37 11.24 -8.82 -26.48
C GLU A 37 12.39 -7.80 -26.30
N ASP A 38 12.34 -6.91 -25.30
CA ASP A 38 13.34 -5.86 -25.10
C ASP A 38 14.70 -6.35 -24.56
N GLY A 39 14.75 -7.51 -23.89
CA GLY A 39 16.01 -8.07 -23.38
C GLY A 39 16.89 -8.64 -24.51
N ARG A 40 18.21 -8.44 -24.50
CA ARG A 40 19.13 -8.94 -25.54
C ARG A 40 19.24 -10.46 -25.58
N ASP A 41 19.19 -11.10 -24.41
CA ASP A 41 19.23 -12.54 -24.21
C ASP A 41 18.20 -12.95 -23.14
N GLU A 42 18.03 -14.26 -22.90
CA GLU A 42 17.10 -14.78 -21.89
C GLU A 42 17.33 -14.18 -20.49
N ARG A 43 18.59 -13.90 -20.12
CA ARG A 43 18.92 -13.32 -18.81
C ARG A 43 18.38 -11.92 -18.66
N GLU A 44 18.57 -11.07 -19.66
CA GLU A 44 18.03 -9.71 -19.62
C GLU A 44 16.50 -9.72 -19.65
N GLN A 45 15.89 -10.60 -20.45
CA GLN A 45 14.43 -10.78 -20.46
C GLN A 45 13.91 -11.15 -19.07
N PHE A 46 14.61 -12.07 -18.39
CA PHE A 46 14.29 -12.47 -17.03
C PHE A 46 14.44 -11.34 -16.00
N VAL A 47 15.55 -10.60 -16.05
CA VAL A 47 15.83 -9.50 -15.12
C VAL A 47 14.84 -8.36 -15.30
N PHE A 48 14.60 -7.89 -16.53
CA PHE A 48 13.65 -6.81 -16.80
C PHE A 48 12.24 -7.17 -16.34
N ASN A 49 11.81 -8.40 -16.59
CA ASN A 49 10.50 -8.87 -16.17
C ASN A 49 10.37 -8.91 -14.63
N ASN A 50 11.41 -9.35 -13.91
CA ASN A 50 11.41 -9.36 -12.44
C ASN A 50 11.41 -7.95 -11.84
N ILE A 51 12.28 -7.05 -12.32
CA ILE A 51 12.34 -5.66 -11.84
C ILE A 51 10.99 -4.97 -12.03
N ARG A 52 10.36 -5.19 -13.18
CA ARG A 52 9.03 -4.65 -13.49
C ARG A 52 7.95 -5.17 -12.55
N ALA A 53 7.90 -6.48 -12.34
CA ALA A 53 6.89 -7.07 -11.45
C ALA A 53 7.03 -6.58 -10.00
N ILE A 54 8.26 -6.35 -9.55
CA ILE A 54 8.52 -5.70 -8.26
C ILE A 54 7.98 -4.27 -8.26
N TRP A 55 8.26 -3.49 -9.32
CA TRP A 55 7.79 -2.11 -9.43
C TRP A 55 6.25 -2.00 -9.44
N GLU A 56 5.55 -2.85 -10.18
CA GLU A 56 4.08 -2.87 -10.22
C GLU A 56 3.50 -3.29 -8.86
N ARG A 57 4.09 -4.30 -8.19
CA ARG A 57 3.71 -4.65 -6.82
C ARG A 57 3.92 -3.50 -5.84
N MET A 58 5.03 -2.76 -5.96
CA MET A 58 5.28 -1.57 -5.15
C MET A 58 4.26 -0.46 -5.42
N LYS A 59 3.88 -0.26 -6.68
CA LYS A 59 2.84 0.71 -7.07
C LYS A 59 1.48 0.37 -6.45
N VAL A 60 1.04 -0.88 -6.58
CA VAL A 60 -0.23 -1.37 -5.99
C VAL A 60 -0.19 -1.25 -4.46
N ASN A 61 0.92 -1.63 -3.81
CA ASN A 61 1.07 -1.44 -2.37
C ASN A 61 1.00 0.03 -1.97
N ASN A 62 1.61 0.93 -2.74
CA ASN A 62 1.56 2.36 -2.48
C ASN A 62 0.15 2.93 -2.63
N GLU A 63 -0.63 2.47 -3.62
CA GLU A 63 -2.03 2.84 -3.79
C GLU A 63 -2.90 2.35 -2.62
N ASN A 64 -2.73 1.09 -2.21
CA ASN A 64 -3.41 0.53 -1.04
C ASN A 64 -3.04 1.27 0.26
N ASN A 65 -1.75 1.58 0.45
CA ASN A 65 -1.27 2.34 1.61
C ASN A 65 -1.83 3.77 1.61
N ARG A 66 -1.93 4.42 0.45
CA ARG A 66 -2.58 5.75 0.33
C ARG A 66 -4.06 5.67 0.73
N HIS A 67 -4.77 4.65 0.27
CA HIS A 67 -6.18 4.47 0.60
C HIS A 67 -6.40 4.17 2.10
N GLN A 68 -5.57 3.32 2.70
CA GLN A 68 -5.62 3.05 4.13
C GLN A 68 -5.24 4.28 4.98
N ASN A 69 -4.19 5.00 4.59
CA ASN A 69 -3.79 6.23 5.28
C ASN A 69 -4.89 7.29 5.20
N GLY A 70 -5.59 7.43 4.06
CA GLY A 70 -6.74 8.34 3.94
C GLY A 70 -7.83 8.06 4.98
N LYS A 71 -8.20 6.78 5.14
CA LYS A 71 -9.19 6.36 6.15
C LYS A 71 -8.71 6.64 7.58
N ILE A 72 -7.43 6.41 7.87
CA ILE A 72 -6.86 6.70 9.19
C ILE A 72 -6.89 8.21 9.49
N TRP A 73 -6.55 9.05 8.51
CA TRP A 73 -6.60 10.50 8.64
C TRP A 73 -8.02 11.02 8.88
N GLU A 74 -9.03 10.48 8.19
CA GLU A 74 -10.43 10.84 8.43
C GLU A 74 -10.87 10.50 9.87
N VAL A 75 -10.57 9.29 10.35
CA VAL A 75 -10.87 8.89 11.74
C VAL A 75 -10.14 9.79 12.74
N MET A 76 -8.89 10.15 12.46
CA MET A 76 -8.10 11.02 13.34
C MET A 76 -8.68 12.44 13.41
N LEU A 77 -9.14 12.99 12.27
CA LEU A 77 -9.80 14.30 12.22
C LEU A 77 -11.13 14.31 12.97
N ASP A 78 -11.92 13.26 12.83
CA ASP A 78 -13.20 13.13 13.55
C ASP A 78 -13.00 12.98 15.06
N ASN A 79 -12.03 12.19 15.48
CA ASN A 79 -11.69 12.05 16.89
C ASN A 79 -11.17 13.36 17.49
N LYS A 80 -10.34 14.11 16.74
CA LYS A 80 -9.87 15.44 17.17
C LYS A 80 -11.04 16.39 17.42
N ARG A 81 -12.02 16.46 16.51
CA ARG A 81 -13.22 17.29 16.68
C ARG A 81 -14.06 16.88 17.89
N LYS A 82 -14.20 15.57 18.15
CA LYS A 82 -14.92 15.08 19.34
C LYS A 82 -14.23 15.49 20.63
N ILE A 83 -12.90 15.37 20.69
CA ILE A 83 -12.09 15.79 21.84
C ILE A 83 -12.27 17.30 22.07
N GLU A 84 -12.14 18.12 21.03
CA GLU A 84 -12.33 19.58 21.15
C GLU A 84 -13.70 19.95 21.72
N LYS A 85 -14.78 19.30 21.26
CA LYS A 85 -16.13 19.50 21.82
C LYS A 85 -16.22 19.10 23.29
N LEU A 86 -15.66 17.95 23.66
CA LEU A 86 -15.66 17.48 25.05
C LEU A 86 -14.86 18.41 25.95
N THR A 87 -13.70 18.87 25.51
CA THR A 87 -12.86 19.83 26.23
C THR A 87 -13.61 21.15 26.43
N PHE A 88 -14.31 21.65 25.41
CA PHE A 88 -15.12 22.86 25.53
C PHE A 88 -16.25 22.70 26.57
N ILE A 89 -16.99 21.59 26.52
CA ILE A 89 -18.06 21.30 27.49
C ILE A 89 -17.48 21.18 28.90
N ALA A 90 -16.36 20.48 29.07
CA ALA A 90 -15.71 20.32 30.36
C ALA A 90 -15.26 21.67 30.94
N ASN A 91 -14.70 22.56 30.11
CA ASN A 91 -14.30 23.90 30.53
C ASN A 91 -15.50 24.74 30.97
N ILE A 92 -16.62 24.68 30.25
CA ILE A 92 -17.87 25.36 30.65
C ILE A 92 -18.36 24.81 31.99
N ALA A 93 -18.43 23.49 32.14
CA ALA A 93 -18.88 22.85 33.38
C ALA A 93 -17.99 23.25 34.56
N LEU A 94 -16.67 23.27 34.37
CA LEU A 94 -15.71 23.69 35.38
C LEU A 94 -15.95 25.15 35.79
N ALA A 95 -16.17 26.05 34.82
CA ALA A 95 -16.47 27.45 35.10
C ALA A 95 -17.77 27.60 35.92
N PHE A 96 -18.81 26.84 35.60
CA PHE A 96 -20.06 26.83 36.38
C PHE A 96 -19.85 26.36 37.83
N VAL A 97 -19.05 25.31 38.04
CA VAL A 97 -18.72 24.82 39.39
C VAL A 97 -17.90 25.85 40.18
N ILE A 98 -16.96 26.53 39.54
CA ILE A 98 -16.19 27.60 40.19
C ILE A 98 -17.11 28.76 40.59
N LEU A 99 -18.01 29.18 39.70
CA LEU A 99 -18.97 30.25 40.00
C LEU A 99 -19.93 29.88 41.13
N SER A 100 -20.47 28.66 41.15
CA SER A 100 -21.39 28.22 42.20
C SER A 100 -20.72 28.13 43.57
N THR A 101 -19.48 27.62 43.63
CA THR A 101 -18.70 27.57 44.87
C THR A 101 -18.32 28.95 45.40
N LEU A 102 -17.97 29.90 44.51
CA LEU A 102 -17.70 31.29 44.90
C LEU A 102 -18.97 32.01 45.37
N TRP A 103 -20.11 31.76 44.74
CA TRP A 103 -21.41 32.31 45.15
C TRP A 103 -21.81 31.82 46.54
N ASN A 104 -21.72 30.52 46.80
CA ASN A 104 -22.05 29.92 48.10
C ASN A 104 -21.12 30.37 49.24
N LYS A 105 -19.88 30.81 48.96
CA LYS A 105 -18.98 31.36 49.98
C LYS A 105 -19.24 32.83 50.33
N ARG A 106 -20.03 33.55 49.52
CA ARG A 106 -20.38 34.96 49.74
C ARG A 106 -21.72 35.16 50.44
N GLY A 107 -22.54 34.12 50.55
CA GLY A 107 -23.82 34.12 51.27
C GLY A 107 -23.69 33.65 52.71
#